data_AF-A0A957T3R3-F1
#
_entry.id   AF-A0A957T3R3-F1
#
_cell.length_a   1.000
_cell.length_b   1.000
_cell.length_c   1.000
_cell.angle_alpha   90.00
_cell.angle_beta   90.00
_cell.angle_gamma   90.00
#
_symmetry.space_group_name_H-M   'P 1'
#
loop_
_entity.id
_entity.type
_entity.pdbx_description
1 polymer ?
#
loop_
_entity_poly.entity_id
_entity_poly.type
_entity_poly.pdbx_seq_one_letter_code
_entity_poly.pdbx_strand_id
1 'polypeptide(L)'
;HPKGGGLLAALRERIDSIISLTSTENHQKQRKRRVMVIALWIVQILLAVAFAFFGYPKVFQPIEALAAMLPWATEVPALLVRFIGVAEIAGALGLVLPGLTKVQPKLMGWAAVGLCLLMIFAAIFHTTRGEFGNIAFNAVLFVLAAFVAWGRLRR
;
A
#
# COMPACT_ATOMS: atom_id res chain seq x y z
N HIS A 1 -35.79 56.02 -16.15
CA HIS A 1 -35.99 54.61 -16.50
C HIS A 1 -34.65 53.85 -16.54
N PRO A 2 -34.17 53.22 -15.46
CA PRO A 2 -33.47 51.95 -15.58
C PRO A 2 -34.48 50.82 -15.29
N LYS A 3 -34.05 49.57 -15.15
CA LYS A 3 -34.81 48.43 -14.58
C LYS A 3 -35.44 47.47 -15.61
N GLY A 4 -34.57 46.77 -16.32
CA GLY A 4 -34.86 45.48 -16.95
C GLY A 4 -33.60 44.62 -17.09
N GLY A 5 -32.50 45.22 -17.57
CA GLY A 5 -31.23 44.49 -17.80
C GLY A 5 -30.42 44.11 -16.56
N GLY A 6 -30.58 44.82 -15.44
CA GLY A 6 -29.75 44.61 -14.24
C GLY A 6 -29.97 43.26 -13.55
N LEU A 7 -31.21 42.75 -13.55
CA LEU A 7 -31.52 41.44 -12.95
C LEU A 7 -30.93 40.29 -13.77
N LEU A 8 -31.02 40.37 -15.10
CA LEU A 8 -30.46 39.36 -16.00
C LEU A 8 -28.93 39.34 -15.96
N ALA A 9 -28.29 40.51 -15.86
CA ALA A 9 -26.85 40.61 -15.68
C ALA A 9 -26.40 39.99 -14.35
N ALA A 10 -27.09 40.30 -13.24
CA ALA A 10 -26.80 39.72 -11.94
C ALA A 10 -27.04 38.20 -11.89
N LEU A 11 -28.06 37.70 -12.59
CA LEU A 11 -28.31 36.26 -12.72
C LEU A 11 -27.17 35.56 -13.47
N ARG A 12 -26.71 36.16 -14.58
CA ARG A 12 -25.59 35.64 -15.38
C ARG A 12 -24.30 35.55 -14.57
N GLU A 13 -23.93 36.61 -13.84
CA GLU A 13 -22.75 36.59 -12.96
C GLU A 13 -22.85 35.52 -11.85
N ARG A 14 -24.05 35.31 -11.29
CA ARG A 14 -24.28 34.24 -10.31
C ARG A 14 -24.12 32.85 -10.93
N ILE A 15 -24.62 32.64 -12.15
CA ILE A 15 -24.46 31.37 -12.87
C ILE A 15 -22.98 31.13 -13.20
N ASP A 16 -22.28 32.13 -13.75
CA ASP A 16 -20.87 32.04 -14.10
C ASP A 16 -19.99 31.78 -12.86
N SER A 17 -20.30 32.41 -11.72
CA SER A 17 -19.59 32.15 -10.46
C SER A 17 -19.85 30.74 -9.92
N ILE A 18 -21.10 30.23 -9.96
CA ILE A 18 -21.42 28.85 -9.56
C ILE A 18 -20.70 27.82 -10.46
N ILE A 19 -20.69 28.05 -11.78
CA ILE A 19 -19.98 27.18 -12.72
C ILE A 19 -18.48 27.18 -12.43
N SER A 20 -17.89 28.35 -12.18
CA SER A 20 -16.48 28.49 -11.82
C SER A 20 -16.13 27.78 -10.49
N LEU A 21 -16.95 27.97 -9.45
CA LEU A 21 -16.78 27.31 -8.15
C LEU A 21 -16.89 25.79 -8.28
N THR A 22 -17.93 25.29 -8.96
CA THR A 22 -18.12 23.85 -9.18
C THR A 22 -16.98 23.25 -9.99
N SER A 23 -16.49 23.98 -11.01
CA SER A 23 -15.36 23.55 -11.84
C SER A 23 -14.07 23.47 -11.01
N THR A 24 -13.76 24.50 -10.22
CA THR A 24 -12.56 24.52 -9.38
C THR A 24 -12.59 23.42 -8.31
N GLU A 25 -13.72 23.20 -7.63
CA GLU A 25 -13.88 22.11 -6.67
C GLU A 25 -13.67 20.73 -7.31
N ASN A 26 -14.26 20.50 -8.49
CA ASN A 26 -14.10 19.25 -9.24
C ASN A 26 -12.65 19.02 -9.66
N HIS A 27 -11.95 20.04 -10.15
CA HIS A 27 -10.54 19.95 -10.51
C HIS A 27 -9.66 19.62 -9.29
N GLN A 28 -9.91 20.26 -8.14
CA GLN A 28 -9.19 19.96 -6.91
C GLN A 28 -9.46 18.53 -6.43
N LYS A 29 -10.71 18.07 -6.47
CA LYS A 29 -11.09 16.69 -6.09
C LYS A 29 -10.43 15.66 -7.01
N GLN A 30 -10.42 15.90 -8.32
CA GLN A 30 -9.72 15.04 -9.28
C GLN A 30 -8.21 15.01 -9.04
N ARG A 31 -7.58 16.18 -8.83
CA ARG A 31 -6.15 16.28 -8.53
C ARG A 31 -5.80 15.48 -7.28
N LYS A 32 -6.55 15.67 -6.17
CA LYS A 32 -6.37 14.90 -4.93
C LYS A 32 -6.49 13.39 -5.18
N ARG A 33 -7.50 12.95 -5.96
CA ARG A 33 -7.66 11.53 -6.32
C ARG A 33 -6.46 11.00 -7.12
N ARG A 34 -5.96 11.74 -8.11
CA ARG A 34 -4.79 11.34 -8.91
C ARG A 34 -3.53 11.22 -8.06
N VAL A 35 -3.25 12.22 -7.21
CA VAL A 35 -2.12 12.19 -6.27
C VAL A 35 -2.20 10.96 -5.38
N MET A 36 -3.37 10.69 -4.81
CA MET A 36 -3.57 9.53 -3.96
C MET A 36 -3.49 8.19 -4.72
N VAL A 37 -3.78 8.13 -6.02
CA VAL A 37 -3.55 6.93 -6.85
C VAL A 37 -2.06 6.71 -7.07
N ILE A 38 -1.32 7.77 -7.42
CA ILE A 38 0.12 7.70 -7.66
C ILE A 38 0.86 7.29 -6.39
N ALA A 39 0.53 7.91 -5.25
CA ALA A 39 1.15 7.58 -3.96
C ALA A 39 0.97 6.10 -3.59
N LEU A 40 -0.23 5.54 -3.76
CA LEU A 40 -0.47 4.12 -3.50
C LEU A 40 0.37 3.21 -4.40
N TRP A 41 0.46 3.54 -5.70
CA TRP A 41 1.28 2.76 -6.64
C TRP A 41 2.77 2.79 -6.29
N ILE A 42 3.31 3.95 -5.92
CA ILE A 42 4.71 4.07 -5.49
C ILE A 42 4.96 3.19 -4.27
N VAL A 43 4.13 3.30 -3.23
CA VAL A 43 4.28 2.49 -2.01
C VAL A 43 4.11 1.00 -2.30
N GLN A 44 3.17 0.61 -3.18
CA GLN A 44 2.97 -0.78 -3.57
C GLN A 44 4.17 -1.37 -4.28
N ILE A 45 4.78 -0.64 -5.23
CA ILE A 45 5.97 -1.10 -5.94
C ILE A 45 7.13 -1.23 -4.96
N LEU A 46 7.33 -0.25 -4.07
CA LEU A 46 8.38 -0.29 -3.07
C LEU A 46 8.23 -1.50 -2.13
N LEU A 47 7.01 -1.74 -1.62
CA LEU A 47 6.71 -2.90 -0.79
C LEU A 47 6.88 -4.21 -1.55
N ALA A 48 6.42 -4.28 -2.81
CA ALA A 48 6.57 -5.49 -3.62
C ALA A 48 8.04 -5.84 -3.85
N VAL A 49 8.88 -4.85 -4.14
CA VAL A 49 10.33 -5.05 -4.27
C VAL A 49 10.94 -5.49 -2.94
N ALA A 50 10.60 -4.84 -1.83
CA ALA A 50 11.12 -5.20 -0.51
C ALA A 50 10.74 -6.64 -0.12
N PHE A 51 9.45 -7.01 -0.23
CA PHE A 51 8.99 -8.34 0.13
C PHE A 51 9.47 -9.43 -0.84
N ALA A 52 9.64 -9.12 -2.13
CA ALA A 52 10.31 -10.03 -3.05
C ALA A 52 11.78 -10.25 -2.66
N PHE A 53 12.50 -9.19 -2.29
CA PHE A 53 13.89 -9.27 -1.85
C PHE A 53 14.05 -10.11 -0.57
N PHE A 54 13.15 -9.95 0.40
CA PHE A 54 13.19 -10.74 1.65
C PHE A 54 12.65 -12.17 1.49
N GLY A 55 11.66 -12.37 0.62
CA GLY A 55 11.00 -13.67 0.42
C GLY A 55 11.78 -14.61 -0.48
N TYR A 56 12.43 -14.08 -1.52
CA TYR A 56 13.21 -14.87 -2.47
C TYR A 56 14.23 -15.81 -1.80
N PRO A 57 15.16 -15.33 -0.94
CA PRO A 57 16.14 -16.21 -0.32
C PRO A 57 15.49 -17.22 0.63
N LYS A 58 14.39 -16.85 1.30
CA LYS A 58 13.62 -17.78 2.17
C LYS A 58 13.00 -18.94 1.41
N VAL A 59 12.69 -18.79 0.12
CA VAL A 59 12.14 -19.88 -0.71
C VAL A 59 13.24 -20.69 -1.40
N PHE A 60 14.26 -20.03 -1.94
CA PHE A 60 15.17 -20.66 -2.90
C PHE A 60 16.56 -21.01 -2.36
N GLN A 61 17.03 -20.40 -1.26
CA GLN A 61 18.35 -20.71 -0.70
C GLN A 61 18.31 -21.86 0.32
N PRO A 62 19.39 -22.64 0.48
CA PRO A 62 19.55 -23.56 1.62
C PRO A 62 19.39 -22.82 2.95
N ILE A 63 18.75 -23.47 3.94
CA ILE A 63 18.44 -22.82 5.24
C ILE A 63 19.72 -22.46 5.98
N GLU A 64 20.75 -23.29 5.85
CA GLU A 64 22.06 -23.12 6.45
C GLU A 64 22.78 -21.90 5.87
N ALA A 65 22.66 -21.66 4.56
CA ALA A 65 23.21 -20.47 3.91
C ALA A 65 22.44 -19.21 4.31
N LEU A 66 21.13 -19.33 4.53
CA LEU A 66 20.27 -18.24 4.95
C LEU A 66 20.61 -17.72 6.36
N ALA A 67 21.12 -18.59 7.24
CA ALA A 67 21.52 -18.25 8.60
C ALA A 67 22.58 -17.15 8.67
N ALA A 68 23.40 -16.99 7.63
CA ALA A 68 24.40 -15.92 7.55
C ALA A 68 23.77 -14.52 7.51
N MET A 69 22.55 -14.39 6.97
CA MET A 69 21.81 -13.14 6.89
C MET A 69 20.65 -13.08 7.91
N LEU A 70 20.07 -14.24 8.22
CA LEU A 70 18.91 -14.40 9.10
C LEU A 70 19.25 -15.49 10.14
N PRO A 71 19.97 -15.16 11.22
CA PRO A 71 20.42 -16.17 12.19
C PRO A 71 19.31 -17.05 12.75
N TRP A 72 18.09 -16.52 12.87
CA TRP A 72 16.92 -17.25 13.34
C TRP A 72 16.44 -18.37 12.40
N ALA A 73 16.86 -18.41 11.14
CA ALA A 73 16.33 -19.31 10.11
C ALA A 73 16.60 -20.79 10.43
N THR A 74 17.66 -21.10 11.18
CA THR A 74 18.00 -22.47 11.63
C THR A 74 17.39 -22.82 12.99
N GLU A 75 16.80 -21.85 13.68
CA GLU A 75 16.24 -22.01 15.03
C GLU A 75 14.75 -22.39 15.01
N VAL A 76 14.14 -22.39 13.82
CA VAL A 76 12.74 -22.76 13.59
C VAL A 76 12.64 -23.84 12.52
N PRO A 77 11.51 -24.57 12.42
CA PRO A 77 11.34 -25.57 11.38
C PRO A 77 11.51 -24.95 9.98
N ALA A 78 12.29 -25.60 9.12
CA ALA A 78 12.54 -25.13 7.75
C ALA A 78 11.24 -24.84 6.98
N LEU A 79 10.20 -25.65 7.19
CA LEU A 79 8.89 -25.45 6.57
C LEU A 79 8.26 -24.09 6.91
N LEU A 80 8.44 -23.60 8.14
CA LEU A 80 7.94 -22.28 8.55
C LEU A 80 8.68 -21.17 7.80
N VAL A 81 10.00 -21.27 7.65
CA VAL A 81 10.79 -20.31 6.86
C VAL A 81 10.33 -20.28 5.41
N ARG A 82 10.09 -21.46 4.80
CA ARG A 82 9.58 -21.56 3.43
C ARG A 82 8.19 -20.95 3.29
N PHE A 83 7.29 -21.23 4.25
CA PHE A 83 5.95 -20.66 4.26
C PHE A 83 5.98 -19.13 4.31
N ILE A 84 6.80 -18.55 5.18
CA ILE A 84 6.99 -17.09 5.27
C ILE A 84 7.48 -16.56 3.92
N GLY A 85 8.50 -17.17 3.33
CA GLY A 85 9.03 -16.74 2.03
C GLY A 85 7.98 -16.75 0.91
N VAL A 86 7.19 -17.82 0.82
CA VAL A 86 6.10 -17.93 -0.17
C VAL A 86 5.04 -16.87 0.10
N ALA A 87 4.66 -16.64 1.36
CA ALA A 87 3.67 -15.64 1.73
C ALA A 87 4.13 -14.21 1.40
N GLU A 88 5.40 -13.88 1.63
CA GLU A 88 6.00 -12.58 1.27
C GLU A 88 5.99 -12.37 -0.26
N ILE A 89 6.40 -13.38 -1.04
CA ILE A 89 6.38 -13.30 -2.50
C ILE A 89 4.94 -13.19 -3.03
N ALA A 90 4.01 -13.99 -2.50
CA ALA A 90 2.60 -13.93 -2.87
C ALA A 90 2.00 -12.56 -2.56
N GLY A 91 2.33 -11.98 -1.40
CA GLY A 91 1.94 -10.62 -1.03
C GLY A 91 2.51 -9.58 -2.01
N ALA A 92 3.80 -9.65 -2.33
CA ALA A 92 4.45 -8.76 -3.29
C ALA A 92 3.77 -8.80 -4.68
N LEU A 93 3.50 -10.00 -5.19
CA LEU A 93 2.79 -10.19 -6.45
C LEU A 93 1.35 -9.70 -6.37
N GLY A 94 0.65 -9.98 -5.27
CA GLY A 94 -0.72 -9.54 -5.02
C GLY A 94 -0.87 -8.02 -4.92
N LEU A 95 0.18 -7.30 -4.50
CA LEU A 95 0.21 -5.84 -4.49
C LEU A 95 0.26 -5.23 -5.90
N VAL A 96 0.78 -5.93 -6.91
CA VAL A 96 1.08 -5.33 -8.23
C VAL A 96 0.24 -5.95 -9.34
N LEU A 97 0.17 -7.28 -9.43
CA LEU A 97 -0.45 -7.99 -10.56
C LEU A 97 -1.91 -7.61 -10.79
N PRO A 98 -2.81 -7.58 -9.78
CA PRO A 98 -4.23 -7.29 -10.02
C PRO A 98 -4.46 -5.87 -10.57
N GLY A 99 -3.58 -4.93 -10.24
CA GLY A 99 -3.63 -3.57 -10.78
C GLY A 99 -3.13 -3.46 -12.21
N LEU A 100 -2.17 -4.30 -12.61
CA LEU A 100 -1.64 -4.36 -13.98
C LEU A 100 -2.59 -5.11 -14.93
N THR A 101 -3.11 -6.25 -14.49
CA THR A 101 -4.03 -7.07 -15.29
C THR A 101 -5.47 -6.53 -15.28
N LYS A 102 -5.76 -5.57 -14.38
CA LYS A 102 -7.11 -5.02 -14.12
C LYS A 102 -8.12 -6.08 -13.64
N VAL A 103 -7.65 -7.25 -13.21
CA VAL A 103 -8.49 -8.34 -12.66
C VAL A 103 -8.62 -8.14 -11.15
N GLN A 104 -9.86 -8.02 -10.66
CA GLN A 104 -10.19 -7.83 -9.23
C GLN A 104 -9.23 -6.91 -8.44
N PRO A 105 -9.16 -5.60 -8.75
CA PRO A 105 -8.22 -4.67 -8.11
C PRO A 105 -8.31 -4.59 -6.58
N LYS A 106 -9.44 -4.99 -5.98
CA LYS A 106 -9.61 -5.08 -4.51
C LYS A 106 -8.66 -6.11 -3.88
N LEU A 107 -8.17 -7.08 -4.65
CA LEU A 107 -7.19 -8.08 -4.18
C LEU A 107 -5.87 -7.44 -3.74
N MET A 108 -5.48 -6.28 -4.31
CA MET A 108 -4.32 -5.52 -3.84
C MET A 108 -4.46 -5.09 -2.37
N GLY A 109 -5.67 -4.71 -1.96
CA GLY A 109 -5.96 -4.35 -0.58
C GLY A 109 -5.83 -5.54 0.36
N TRP A 110 -6.33 -6.72 -0.04
CA TRP A 110 -6.22 -7.95 0.73
C TRP A 110 -4.79 -8.49 0.82
N ALA A 111 -4.00 -8.38 -0.25
CA ALA A 111 -2.57 -8.69 -0.21
C ALA A 111 -1.84 -7.81 0.81
N ALA A 112 -2.15 -6.52 0.85
CA ALA A 112 -1.60 -5.60 1.83
C ALA A 112 -2.00 -5.97 3.28
N VAL A 113 -3.24 -6.41 3.51
CA VAL A 113 -3.68 -6.92 4.82
C VAL A 113 -2.88 -8.17 5.23
N GLY A 114 -2.65 -9.10 4.31
CA GLY A 114 -1.81 -10.28 4.57
C GLY A 114 -0.38 -9.91 4.97
N LEU A 115 0.22 -8.93 4.28
CA LEU A 115 1.53 -8.41 4.64
C LEU A 115 1.53 -7.71 6.01
N CYS A 116 0.48 -6.97 6.36
CA CYS A 116 0.32 -6.41 7.72
C CYS A 116 0.33 -7.50 8.79
N LEU A 117 -0.39 -8.61 8.57
CA LEU A 117 -0.41 -9.73 9.50
C LEU A 117 0.98 -10.38 9.64
N LEU A 118 1.70 -10.55 8.53
CA LEU A 118 3.09 -11.02 8.57
C LEU A 118 4.00 -10.10 9.41
N MET A 119 3.86 -8.78 9.27
CA MET A 119 4.66 -7.83 10.07
C MET A 119 4.30 -7.86 11.56
N ILE A 120 3.04 -8.10 11.91
CA ILE A 120 2.62 -8.29 13.31
C ILE A 120 3.28 -9.55 13.87
N PHE A 121 3.20 -10.68 13.16
CA PHE A 121 3.83 -11.92 13.61
C PHE A 121 5.36 -11.79 13.69
N ALA A 122 5.99 -11.11 12.73
CA ALA A 122 7.42 -10.84 12.77
C ALA A 122 7.81 -9.97 13.97
N ALA A 123 7.04 -8.91 14.27
CA ALA A 123 7.28 -8.06 15.44
C ALA A 123 7.17 -8.86 16.76
N ILE A 124 6.16 -9.71 16.90
CA ILE A 124 6.03 -10.61 18.05
C ILE A 124 7.25 -11.53 18.14
N PHE A 125 7.64 -12.18 17.04
CA PHE A 125 8.78 -13.07 16.97
C PHE A 125 10.09 -12.38 17.41
N HIS A 126 10.41 -11.21 16.86
CA HIS A 126 11.62 -10.46 17.25
C HIS A 126 11.57 -9.96 18.69
N THR A 127 10.38 -9.62 19.21
CA THR A 127 10.22 -9.22 20.62
C THR A 127 10.56 -10.37 21.56
N THR A 128 10.14 -11.60 21.25
CA THR A 128 10.47 -12.79 22.06
C THR A 128 11.97 -13.10 22.09
N ARG A 129 12.74 -12.55 21.15
CA ARG A 129 14.20 -12.73 21.01
C ARG A 129 15.01 -11.53 21.50
N GLY A 130 14.36 -10.46 21.96
CA GLY A 130 15.03 -9.21 22.35
C GLY A 130 15.66 -8.45 21.18
N GLU A 131 15.29 -8.74 19.94
CA GLU A 131 15.84 -8.13 18.73
C GLU A 131 15.12 -6.82 18.37
N PHE A 132 15.17 -5.83 19.25
CA PHE A 132 14.38 -4.60 19.11
C PHE A 132 14.71 -3.76 17.86
N GLY A 133 15.93 -3.89 17.32
CA GLY A 133 16.32 -3.23 16.07
C GLY A 133 15.47 -3.66 14.87
N ASN A 134 15.08 -4.93 14.79
CA ASN A 134 14.28 -5.47 13.70
C ASN A 134 12.80 -5.03 13.78
N ILE A 135 12.34 -4.63 14.98
CA ILE A 135 10.96 -4.18 15.20
C ILE A 135 10.70 -2.84 14.52
N ALA A 136 11.66 -1.90 14.57
CA ALA A 136 11.50 -0.59 13.93
C ALA A 136 11.31 -0.73 12.40
N PHE A 137 12.10 -1.60 11.77
CA PHE A 137 11.98 -1.88 10.34
C PHE A 137 10.63 -2.52 9.99
N ASN A 138 10.20 -3.53 10.76
CA ASN A 138 8.89 -4.16 10.58
C ASN A 138 7.73 -3.17 10.77
N ALA A 139 7.85 -2.23 11.71
CA ALA A 139 6.84 -1.21 11.95
C ALA A 139 6.69 -0.28 10.72
N VAL A 140 7.80 0.10 10.08
CA VAL A 140 7.76 0.90 8.84
C VAL A 140 7.05 0.13 7.73
N LEU A 141 7.42 -1.14 7.50
CA LEU A 141 6.77 -1.97 6.49
C LEU A 141 5.27 -2.17 6.79
N PHE A 142 4.92 -2.37 8.07
CA PHE A 142 3.53 -2.48 8.51
C PHE A 142 2.73 -1.22 8.19
N VAL A 143 3.24 -0.04 8.54
CA VAL A 143 2.55 1.24 8.30
C VAL A 143 2.33 1.47 6.80
N LEU A 144 3.35 1.20 5.98
CA LEU A 144 3.23 1.31 4.53
C LEU A 144 2.19 0.32 3.96
N ALA A 145 2.22 -0.93 4.42
CA ALA A 145 1.23 -1.93 4.00
C ALA A 145 -0.19 -1.55 4.45
N ALA A 146 -0.36 -1.04 5.68
CA ALA A 146 -1.63 -0.59 6.20
C ALA A 146 -2.19 0.61 5.41
N PHE A 147 -1.31 1.54 5.02
CA PHE A 147 -1.67 2.65 4.13
C PHE A 147 -2.19 2.15 2.77
N VAL A 148 -1.53 1.14 2.19
CA VAL A 148 -1.99 0.52 0.94
C VAL A 148 -3.34 -0.18 1.12
N ALA A 149 -3.48 -1.00 2.16
CA ALA A 149 -4.71 -1.72 2.49
C ALA A 149 -5.89 -0.74 2.61
N TRP A 150 -5.72 0.30 3.43
CA TRP A 150 -6.72 1.36 3.61
C TRP A 150 -7.06 2.05 2.28
N GLY A 151 -6.04 2.46 1.52
CA GLY A 151 -6.23 3.23 0.29
C GLY A 151 -6.86 2.43 -0.85
N ARG A 152 -6.66 1.11 -0.89
CA ARG A 152 -7.22 0.22 -1.92
C ARG A 152 -8.59 -0.36 -1.54
N LEU A 153 -8.88 -0.57 -0.25
CA LEU A 153 -10.16 -1.12 0.20
C LEU A 153 -11.26 -0.06 0.33
N ARG A 154 -10.91 1.21 0.57
CA ARG A 154 -11.89 2.31 0.65
C ARG A 154 -12.30 2.90 -0.70
N ARG A 155 -11.75 2.41 -1.82
CA ARG A 155 -12.04 2.88 -3.18
C ARG A 155 -12.85 1.87 -3.95
#